data_AF-A0A9X3PSH7-F1
#
_entry.id   AF-A0A9X3PSH7-F1
#
_cell.length_a   1.000
_cell.length_b   1.000
_cell.length_c   1.000
_cell.angle_alpha   90.00
_cell.angle_beta   90.00
_cell.angle_gamma   90.00
#
_symmetry.space_group_name_H-M   'P 1'
#
loop_
_entity.id
_entity.type
_entity.pdbx_description
1 polymer ?
#
loop_
_entity_poly.entity_id
_entity_poly.type
_entity_poly.pdbx_seq_one_letter_code
_entity_poly.pdbx_strand_id
1 'polypeptide(L)'
;MQLYESIFVVRPSVSDQDTQAIIEKMKGVLEKSGAALLKCENWGKKRLAYEIKRERKGTFVYLHFQSQGTVVSELERSYRLEDSVIKFLTVRLREGSTQKPAEEVKESDRGRVQ
;
A
#
# COMPACT_ATOMS: atom_id res chain seq x y z
N MET A 1 -12.26 -18.28 -1.36
CA MET A 1 -11.25 -17.32 -0.83
C MET A 1 -11.62 -15.93 -1.32
N GLN A 2 -11.36 -14.88 -0.55
CA GLN A 2 -11.76 -13.52 -0.90
C GLN A 2 -10.53 -12.68 -1.26
N LEU A 3 -10.70 -11.76 -2.21
CA LEU A 3 -9.66 -10.83 -2.64
C LEU A 3 -9.74 -9.55 -1.83
N TYR A 4 -8.58 -9.04 -1.47
CA TYR A 4 -8.43 -7.83 -0.67
C TYR A 4 -7.35 -6.94 -1.26
N GLU A 5 -7.59 -5.65 -1.19
CA GLU A 5 -6.58 -4.64 -1.43
C GLU A 5 -6.35 -3.85 -0.15
N SER A 6 -5.09 -3.55 0.13
CA SER A 6 -4.71 -2.66 1.21
C SER A 6 -3.79 -1.60 0.68
N ILE A 7 -4.12 -0.34 0.99
CA ILE A 7 -3.23 0.79 0.78
C ILE A 7 -2.84 1.33 2.14
N PHE A 8 -1.54 1.48 2.37
CA PHE A 8 -1.05 2.18 3.54
C PHE A 8 -0.07 3.28 3.17
N VAL A 9 -0.03 4.29 4.01
CA VAL A 9 0.77 5.50 3.82
C VAL A 9 1.80 5.57 4.92
N VAL A 10 3.07 5.63 4.52
CA VAL A 10 4.22 5.78 5.42
C VAL A 10 4.63 7.25 5.48
N ARG A 11 5.10 7.67 6.66
CA ARG A 11 5.63 9.02 6.91
C ARG A 11 6.79 9.33 5.94
N PRO A 12 6.86 10.54 5.36
CA PRO A 12 7.84 10.86 4.31
C PRO A 12 9.28 11.00 4.81
N SER A 13 9.46 11.14 6.14
CA SER A 13 10.75 11.22 6.82
C SER A 13 11.49 9.88 6.89
N VAL A 14 10.77 8.78 6.68
CA VAL A 14 11.32 7.42 6.69
C VAL A 14 12.16 7.22 5.43
N SER A 15 13.31 6.57 5.56
CA SER A 15 14.17 6.25 4.42
C SER A 15 13.51 5.22 3.50
N ASP A 16 13.94 5.13 2.26
CA ASP A 16 13.39 4.13 1.34
C ASP A 16 13.75 2.69 1.78
N GLN A 17 14.91 2.52 2.43
CA GLN A 17 15.33 1.25 3.03
C GLN A 17 14.41 0.83 4.19
N ASP A 18 14.12 1.75 5.11
CA ASP A 18 13.21 1.48 6.23
C ASP A 18 11.77 1.25 5.75
N THR A 19 11.36 1.98 4.70
CA THR A 19 10.07 1.74 4.05
C THR A 19 9.98 0.32 3.50
N GLN A 20 11.05 -0.16 2.85
CA GLN A 20 11.12 -1.52 2.34
C GLN A 20 11.07 -2.55 3.48
N ALA A 21 11.75 -2.30 4.61
CA ALA A 21 11.67 -3.16 5.80
C ALA A 21 10.25 -3.22 6.37
N ILE A 22 9.53 -2.10 6.39
CA ILE A 22 8.11 -2.07 6.79
C ILE A 22 7.27 -2.90 5.81
N ILE A 23 7.48 -2.76 4.50
CA ILE A 23 6.78 -3.56 3.48
C ILE A 23 6.99 -5.06 3.73
N GLU A 24 8.23 -5.47 3.97
CA GLU A 24 8.58 -6.88 4.25
C GLU A 24 7.97 -7.38 5.56
N LYS A 25 7.95 -6.55 6.61
CA LYS A 25 7.25 -6.86 7.85
C LYS A 25 5.76 -7.12 7.61
N MET A 26 5.10 -6.27 6.81
CA MET A 26 3.67 -6.44 6.51
C MET A 26 3.40 -7.67 5.63
N LYS A 27 4.29 -7.98 4.67
CA LYS A 27 4.24 -9.24 3.91
C LYS A 27 4.38 -10.46 4.83
N GLY A 28 5.33 -10.43 5.76
CA GLY A 28 5.52 -11.51 6.72
C GLY A 28 4.31 -11.73 7.63
N VAL A 29 3.56 -10.67 7.97
CA VAL A 29 2.28 -10.80 8.70
C VAL A 29 1.24 -11.52 7.83
N LEU A 30 1.09 -11.13 6.57
CA LEU A 30 0.16 -11.77 5.64
C LEU A 30 0.47 -13.26 5.45
N GLU A 31 1.74 -13.61 5.25
CA GLU A 31 2.19 -14.98 5.06
C GLU A 31 1.95 -15.84 6.31
N LYS A 32 2.30 -15.32 7.50
CA LYS A 32 2.06 -16.00 8.79
C LYS A 32 0.58 -16.28 9.04
N SER A 33 -0.30 -15.41 8.56
CA SER A 33 -1.75 -15.58 8.71
C SER A 33 -2.37 -16.39 7.56
N GLY A 34 -1.56 -16.98 6.66
CA GLY A 34 -2.03 -17.86 5.59
C GLY A 34 -2.68 -17.12 4.41
N ALA A 35 -2.39 -15.83 4.22
CA ALA A 35 -2.81 -15.10 3.02
C ALA A 35 -1.79 -15.30 1.87
N ALA A 36 -2.31 -15.39 0.65
CA ALA A 36 -1.49 -15.42 -0.56
C ALA A 36 -1.32 -14.01 -1.10
N LEU A 37 -0.09 -13.49 -1.14
CA LEU A 37 0.21 -12.20 -1.74
C LEU A 37 0.17 -12.31 -3.27
N LEU A 38 -0.65 -11.48 -3.92
CA LEU A 38 -0.78 -11.44 -5.38
C LEU A 38 0.07 -10.32 -5.99
N LYS A 39 0.07 -9.15 -5.36
CA LYS A 39 0.79 -7.98 -5.85
C LYS A 39 1.22 -7.09 -4.69
N CYS A 40 2.41 -6.50 -4.82
CA CYS A 40 2.90 -5.48 -3.90
C CYS A 40 3.60 -4.40 -4.73
N GLU A 41 3.16 -3.16 -4.61
CA GLU A 41 3.73 -2.02 -5.31
C GLU A 41 4.02 -0.88 -4.36
N ASN A 42 5.20 -0.28 -4.51
CA ASN A 42 5.52 0.99 -3.88
C ASN A 42 5.25 2.10 -4.89
N TRP A 43 4.22 2.91 -4.65
CA TRP A 43 3.85 4.05 -5.50
C TRP A 43 4.70 5.30 -5.24
N GLY A 44 5.62 5.23 -4.27
CA GLY A 44 6.53 6.32 -3.93
C GLY A 44 5.85 7.46 -3.18
N LYS A 45 6.61 8.56 -3.05
CA LYS A 45 6.20 9.76 -2.31
C LYS A 45 5.20 10.57 -3.11
N LYS A 46 3.99 10.77 -2.56
CA LYS A 46 2.93 11.61 -3.15
C LYS A 46 2.47 12.67 -2.14
N ARG A 47 1.92 13.77 -2.65
CA ARG A 47 1.34 14.84 -1.83
C ARG A 47 -0.05 14.42 -1.36
N LEU A 48 -0.34 14.63 -0.08
CA LEU A 48 -1.65 14.37 0.51
C LEU A 48 -2.60 15.55 0.23
N ALA A 49 -3.89 15.27 0.09
CA ALA A 49 -4.90 16.31 -0.11
C ALA A 49 -5.04 17.25 1.10
N TYR A 50 -4.82 16.71 2.30
CA TYR A 50 -4.83 17.42 3.57
C TYR A 50 -3.76 16.86 4.50
N GLU A 51 -3.49 17.57 5.58
CA GLU A 51 -2.46 17.20 6.55
C GLU A 51 -2.91 16.01 7.42
N ILE A 52 -2.10 14.97 7.50
CA ILE A 52 -2.35 13.78 8.33
C ILE A 52 -1.18 13.63 9.30
N LYS A 53 -1.46 13.63 10.61
CA LYS A 53 -0.42 13.55 11.67
C LYS A 53 0.74 14.56 11.45
N ARG A 54 0.42 15.78 11.00
CA ARG A 54 1.35 16.88 10.66
C ARG A 54 2.19 16.68 9.39
N GLU A 55 1.84 15.70 8.56
CA GLU A 55 2.51 15.43 7.29
C GLU A 55 1.66 15.87 6.10
N ARG A 56 2.31 16.50 5.11
CA ARG A 56 1.67 16.91 3.83
C ARG A 56 2.03 16.02 2.65
N LYS A 57 2.95 15.08 2.87
CA LYS A 57 3.41 14.08 1.89
C LYS A 57 3.42 12.72 2.58
N GLY A 58 3.37 11.65 1.80
CA GLY A 58 3.50 10.29 2.32
C GLY A 58 3.91 9.33 1.21
N THR A 59 4.60 8.26 1.58
CA THR A 59 4.93 7.17 0.66
C THR A 59 3.76 6.19 0.62
N PHE A 60 3.19 5.97 -0.56
CA PHE A 60 2.05 5.08 -0.75
C PHE A 60 2.54 3.68 -1.11
N VAL A 61 2.01 2.68 -0.41
CA VAL A 61 2.25 1.27 -0.72
C VAL A 61 0.92 0.59 -0.92
N TYR A 62 0.82 -0.15 -2.02
CA TYR A 62 -0.34 -0.95 -2.41
C TYR A 62 -0.02 -2.44 -2.25
N LEU A 63 -0.96 -3.17 -1.65
CA LEU A 63 -0.93 -4.61 -1.47
C LEU A 63 -2.22 -5.21 -2.01
N HIS A 64 -2.09 -6.26 -2.81
CA HIS A 64 -3.19 -7.10 -3.26
C HIS A 64 -2.93 -8.52 -2.78
N PHE A 65 -3.88 -9.09 -2.04
CA PHE A 65 -3.74 -10.42 -1.47
C PHE A 65 -5.07 -11.16 -1.41
N GLN A 66 -4.97 -12.48 -1.35
CA GLN A 66 -6.10 -13.39 -1.21
C GLN A 66 -6.09 -14.03 0.17
N SER A 67 -7.22 -14.07 0.86
CA SER A 67 -7.30 -14.57 2.23
C SER A 67 -8.68 -15.14 2.63
N GLN A 68 -8.70 -15.89 3.73
CA GLN A 68 -9.90 -16.36 4.44
C GLN A 68 -10.36 -15.37 5.53
N GLY A 69 -10.46 -14.07 5.22
CA GLY A 69 -11.17 -13.05 6.02
C GLY A 69 -10.55 -12.62 7.36
N THR A 70 -10.04 -13.56 8.17
CA THR A 70 -9.46 -13.30 9.51
C THR A 70 -8.14 -12.55 9.46
N VAL A 71 -7.45 -12.53 8.31
CA VAL A 71 -6.14 -11.89 8.16
C VAL A 71 -6.22 -10.37 8.19
N VAL A 72 -7.37 -9.78 7.85
CA VAL A 72 -7.55 -8.33 7.80
C VAL A 72 -7.35 -7.71 9.19
N SER A 73 -7.89 -8.33 10.24
CA SER A 73 -7.76 -7.78 11.60
C SER A 73 -6.31 -7.76 12.10
N GLU A 74 -5.54 -8.81 11.78
CA GLU A 74 -4.12 -8.91 12.15
C GLU A 74 -3.24 -7.94 11.35
N LEU A 75 -3.53 -7.77 10.06
CA LEU A 75 -2.85 -6.79 9.23
C LEU A 75 -3.10 -5.37 9.73
N GLU A 76 -4.35 -5.01 10.01
CA GLU A 76 -4.69 -3.68 10.54
C GLU A 76 -4.12 -3.44 11.94
N ARG A 77 -4.07 -4.47 12.77
CA ARG A 77 -3.39 -4.41 14.07
C ARG A 77 -1.91 -4.08 13.86
N SER A 78 -1.25 -4.73 12.91
CA SER A 78 0.15 -4.47 12.58
C SER A 78 0.38 -3.05 12.04
N TYR A 79 -0.53 -2.52 11.21
CA TYR A 79 -0.48 -1.11 10.79
C TYR A 79 -0.64 -0.13 11.97
N ARG A 80 -1.52 -0.45 12.93
CA ARG A 80 -1.73 0.40 14.12
C ARG A 80 -0.52 0.40 15.06
N LEU A 81 0.23 -0.70 15.11
CA LEU A 81 1.46 -0.82 15.93
C LEU A 81 2.68 -0.15 15.28
N GLU A 82 2.62 0.13 13.98
CA GLU A 82 3.71 0.75 13.24
C GLU A 82 3.51 2.27 13.21
N ASP A 83 4.23 3.00 14.08
CA ASP A 83 4.10 4.47 14.21
C ASP A 83 4.43 5.23 12.91
N SER A 84 5.26 4.62 12.07
CA SER A 84 5.63 5.11 10.74
C SER A 84 4.44 5.13 9.77
N VAL A 85 3.40 4.33 10.01
CA VAL A 85 2.17 4.29 9.21
C VAL A 85 1.21 5.37 9.72
N ILE A 86 0.89 6.31 8.82
CA ILE A 86 0.04 7.45 9.15
C ILE A 86 -1.44 7.23 8.79
N LYS A 87 -1.70 6.37 7.80
CA LYS A 87 -3.05 6.03 7.31
C LYS A 87 -3.00 4.66 6.65
N PHE A 88 -4.06 3.89 6.75
CA PHE A 88 -4.27 2.67 5.97
C PHE A 88 -5.75 2.55 5.59
N LEU A 89 -6.02 1.78 4.55
CA LEU A 89 -7.36 1.40 4.09
C LEU A 89 -7.29 -0.01 3.51
N THR A 90 -8.06 -0.93 4.09
CA THR A 90 -8.24 -2.28 3.55
C THR A 90 -9.64 -2.40 2.97
N VAL A 91 -9.75 -2.89 1.74
CA VAL A 91 -11.00 -3.07 1.02
C VAL A 91 -11.13 -4.51 0.57
N ARG A 92 -12.31 -5.10 0.79
CA ARG A 92 -12.67 -6.39 0.20
C ARG A 92 -13.14 -6.16 -1.22
N LEU A 93 -12.51 -6.82 -2.19
CA LEU A 93 -12.92 -6.78 -3.58
C LEU A 93 -14.12 -7.71 -3.81
N ARG A 94 -15.06 -7.26 -4.65
CA ARG A 94 -16.14 -8.11 -5.16
C ARG A 94 -15.65 -8.79 -6.45
N GLU A 95 -16.09 -10.01 -6.69
CA GLU A 95 -15.79 -10.72 -7.95
C GLU A 95 -16.25 -9.86 -9.13
N GLY A 96 -15.32 -9.47 -10.00
CA GLY A 96 -15.55 -8.57 -11.15
C GLY A 96 -14.93 -7.16 -11.04
N SER A 97 -14.35 -6.77 -9.91
CA SER A 97 -13.73 -5.44 -9.74
C SER A 97 -12.24 -5.37 -10.09
N THR A 98 -11.64 -6.46 -10.60
CA THR A 98 -10.29 -6.42 -11.19
C THR A 98 -10.34 -5.67 -12.51
N GLN A 99 -10.49 -4.35 -12.44
CA GLN A 99 -10.25 -3.51 -13.60
C GLN A 99 -8.77 -3.63 -13.94
N LYS A 100 -8.54 -4.11 -15.16
CA LYS A 100 -7.33 -4.08 -15.97
C LYS A 100 -6.24 -3.14 -15.40
N PRO A 101 -4.97 -3.59 -15.26
CA PRO A 101 -3.90 -2.70 -14.82
C PRO A 101 -3.95 -1.43 -15.66
N ALA A 102 -4.16 -0.30 -15.00
CA ALA A 102 -4.10 1.01 -15.63
C ALA A 102 -2.79 1.05 -16.41
N GLU A 103 -2.91 1.20 -17.72
CA GLU A 103 -1.81 1.25 -18.67
C GLU A 103 -0.71 2.15 -18.12
N GLU A 104 0.53 1.70 -18.31
CA GLU A 104 1.73 2.52 -18.19
C GLU A 104 1.43 3.94 -18.69
N VAL A 105 1.36 4.90 -17.77
CA VAL A 105 1.58 6.29 -18.14
C VAL A 105 3.07 6.36 -18.46
N LYS A 106 3.41 5.98 -19.71
CA LYS A 106 4.69 6.31 -20.31
C LYS A 106 4.81 7.81 -20.22
N GLU A 107 5.75 8.29 -19.42
CA GLU A 107 6.18 9.67 -19.41
C GLU A 107 6.88 9.93 -20.76
N SER A 108 6.08 10.12 -21.80
CA SER A 108 6.42 10.62 -23.11
C SER A 108 5.65 11.91 -23.31
N ASP A 109 5.91 12.92 -22.49
CA ASP A 109 5.91 14.30 -22.97
C ASP A 109 6.59 15.26 -21.97
N ARG A 110 7.92 15.35 -22.04
CA ARG A 110 8.61 16.64 -21.85
C ARG A 110 9.56 16.83 -23.03
N GLY A 111 8.98 16.75 -24.23
CA GLY A 111 9.57 17.36 -25.40
C GLY A 111 9.65 18.86 -25.19
N ARG A 112 10.88 19.37 -25.04
CA ARG A 112 11.40 20.53 -25.77
C ARG A 112 10.34 21.47 -26.36
N VAL A 113 10.14 22.63 -25.74
CA VAL A 113 9.78 23.86 -26.47
C VAL A 113 10.52 25.04 -25.83
N GLN A 114 11.48 25.55 -26.59
CA GLN A 114 12.21 26.83 -26.57
C GLN A 114 12.73 27.40 -25.24
#